data_AF-A0A238JZS2-F1
#
_entry.id   AF-A0A238JZS2-F1
#
_cell.length_a   1.000
_cell.length_b   1.000
_cell.length_c   1.000
_cell.angle_alpha   90.00
_cell.angle_beta   90.00
_cell.angle_gamma   90.00
#
_symmetry.space_group_name_H-M   'P 1'
#
loop_
_entity.id
_entity.type
_entity.pdbx_description
1 polymer ?
#
loop_
_entity_poly.entity_id
_entity_poly.type
_entity_poly.pdbx_seq_one_letter_code
_entity_poly.pdbx_strand_id
1 'polypeptide(L)' 'MTAVAKADLKGSTKKNSQLVLRLDKDERDAFVALCRDLDTSAAREIRRFIRAFMAENAGT' A
#
# COMPACT_ATOMS: atom_id res chain seq x y z
N MET A 1 -6.46 -15.97 -32.09
CA MET A 1 -6.86 -14.55 -31.94
C MET A 1 -8.17 -14.53 -31.17
N THR A 2 -8.14 -14.21 -29.88
CA THR A 2 -9.36 -14.11 -29.08
C THR A 2 -9.32 -12.76 -28.36
N ALA A 3 -10.12 -11.83 -28.87
CA ALA A 3 -10.26 -10.49 -28.34
C ALA A 3 -10.98 -10.56 -26.99
N VAL A 4 -10.37 -10.04 -25.94
CA VAL A 4 -11.01 -9.87 -24.63
C VAL A 4 -11.77 -8.55 -24.65
N ALA A 5 -13.09 -8.65 -24.51
CA ALA A 5 -14.02 -7.54 -24.38
C ALA A 5 -13.62 -6.65 -23.19
N LYS A 6 -13.42 -5.35 -23.45
CA LYS A 6 -13.32 -4.34 -22.39
C LYS A 6 -14.74 -4.08 -21.87
N ALA A 7 -15.03 -4.55 -20.67
CA ALA A 7 -16.23 -4.16 -19.94
C ALA A 7 -15.92 -2.89 -19.13
N ASP A 8 -16.66 -1.83 -19.43
CA ASP A 8 -16.67 -0.54 -18.74
C ASP A 8 -17.02 -0.68 -17.25
N LEU A 9 -15.99 -0.70 -16.39
CA LEU A 9 -16.14 -0.55 -14.95
C LEU A 9 -16.16 0.93 -14.55
N LYS A 10 -17.15 1.69 -15.05
CA LYS A 10 -17.45 3.03 -14.54
C LYS A 10 -18.46 2.92 -13.38
N GLY A 11 -18.03 2.30 -12.30
CA GLY A 11 -18.77 2.18 -11.04
C GLY A 11 -17.94 2.76 -9.89
N SER A 12 -18.17 4.04 -9.59
CA SER A 12 -17.93 4.69 -8.28
C SER A 12 -16.86 4.06 -7.38
N THR A 13 -15.59 4.11 -7.79
CA THR A 13 -14.47 3.92 -6.86
C THR A 13 -14.57 5.02 -5.81
N LYS A 14 -15.11 4.71 -4.62
CA LYS A 14 -15.00 5.55 -3.42
C LYS A 14 -13.57 6.09 -3.42
N LYS A 15 -13.42 7.41 -3.47
CA LYS A 15 -12.11 8.07 -3.54
C LYS A 15 -11.34 7.72 -2.26
N ASN A 16 -10.62 6.61 -2.29
CA ASN A 16 -9.73 6.23 -1.21
C ASN A 16 -8.69 7.35 -1.09
N SER A 17 -8.54 7.91 0.10
CA SER A 17 -7.52 8.92 0.37
C SER A 17 -6.14 8.29 0.22
N GLN A 18 -5.21 9.04 -0.39
CA GLN A 18 -3.82 8.62 -0.52
C GLN A 18 -2.99 9.21 0.63
N LEU A 19 -2.17 8.38 1.26
CA LEU A 19 -1.12 8.82 2.18
C LEU A 19 0.19 8.95 1.39
N VAL A 20 0.75 10.15 1.33
CA VAL A 20 2.06 10.41 0.70
C VAL A 20 3.09 10.60 1.79
N LEU A 21 4.08 9.70 1.84
CA LEU A 21 5.21 9.77 2.76
C LEU A 21 6.45 10.22 1.99
N ARG A 22 7.19 11.18 2.56
CA ARG A 22 8.50 11.59 2.07
C ARG A 22 9.54 10.99 2.99
N LEU A 23 10.50 10.29 2.42
CA LEU A 23 11.60 9.63 3.10
C LEU A 23 12.88 10.01 2.37
N ASP A 24 14.01 9.90 3.05
CA ASP A 24 15.30 9.98 2.39
C ASP A 24 15.44 8.85 1.36
N LYS A 25 16.21 9.11 0.30
CA LYS A 25 16.30 8.19 -0.84
C LYS A 25 16.80 6.82 -0.40
N ASP A 26 17.87 6.79 0.39
CA ASP A 26 18.52 5.55 0.80
C ASP A 26 17.64 4.74 1.75
N GLU A 27 16.92 5.41 2.65
CA GLU A 27 15.95 4.76 3.54
C GLU A 27 14.79 4.13 2.76
N ARG A 28 14.20 4.87 1.80
CA ARG A 28 13.14 4.34 0.93
C ARG A 28 13.63 3.15 0.11
N ASP A 29 14.83 3.22 -0.45
CA ASP A 29 15.38 2.15 -1.28
C ASP A 29 15.65 0.89 -0.44
N ALA A 30 16.19 1.04 0.77
CA ALA A 30 16.36 -0.05 1.73
C ALA A 30 15.02 -0.68 2.14
N PHE A 31 14.01 0.13 2.46
CA PHE A 31 12.67 -0.35 2.83
C PHE A 31 12.00 -1.13 1.68
N VAL A 32 12.08 -0.62 0.44
CA VAL A 32 11.50 -1.29 -0.72
C VAL A 32 12.26 -2.57 -1.07
N ALA A 33 13.59 -2.58 -0.95
CA ALA A 33 14.41 -3.78 -1.14
C ALA A 33 14.01 -4.88 -0.15
N LEU A 34 13.93 -4.55 1.15
CA LEU A 34 13.51 -5.49 2.18
C LEU A 34 12.09 -6.03 1.93
N CYS A 35 11.17 -5.17 1.46
CA CYS A 35 9.84 -5.62 1.08
C CYS A 35 9.88 -6.70 -0.02
N ARG A 36 10.77 -6.56 -1.01
CA ARG A 36 10.90 -7.55 -2.09
C ARG A 36 11.49 -8.86 -1.58
N ASP A 37 12.47 -8.79 -0.69
CA ASP A 37 13.11 -9.98 -0.10
C ASP A 37 12.12 -10.79 0.75
N LEU A 38 11.15 -10.13 1.37
CA LEU A 38 10.09 -10.74 2.17
C LEU A 38 8.83 -11.11 1.36
N ASP A 39 8.88 -11.03 0.02
CA ASP A 39 7.73 -11.25 -0.88
C ASP A 39 6.49 -10.41 -0.46
N THR A 40 6.73 -9.15 -0.12
CA THR A 40 5.74 -8.15 0.31
C THR A 40 5.82 -6.86 -0.49
N SER A 41 4.91 -5.93 -0.20
CA SER A 41 4.94 -4.58 -0.77
C SER A 41 4.97 -3.53 0.33
N ALA A 42 5.63 -2.41 0.05
CA ALA A 42 5.63 -1.24 0.92
C ALA A 42 4.23 -0.85 1.40
N ALA A 43 3.25 -0.87 0.49
CA ALA A 43 1.87 -0.54 0.83
C ALA A 43 1.19 -1.58 1.73
N ARG A 44 1.60 -2.86 1.69
CA ARG A 44 1.11 -3.91 2.60
C ARG A 44 1.69 -3.71 3.99
N GLU A 45 3.00 -3.47 4.09
CA GLU A 45 3.69 -3.27 5.37
C GLU A 45 3.24 -1.98 6.07
N ILE A 46 3.13 -0.86 5.36
CA ILE A 46 2.66 0.39 5.95
C ILE A 46 1.22 0.26 6.47
N ARG A 47 0.32 -0.42 5.74
CA ARG A 47 -1.04 -0.66 6.23
C ARG A 47 -1.08 -1.57 7.45
N ARG A 48 -0.23 -2.60 7.49
CA ARG A 48 -0.09 -3.48 8.65
C ARG A 48 0.40 -2.71 9.86
N PHE A 49 1.44 -1.90 9.68
CA PHE A 49 1.97 -1.01 10.72
C PHE A 49 0.90 -0.06 11.24
N ILE A 50 0.18 0.65 10.37
CA ILE A 50 -0.89 1.58 10.78
C ILE A 50 -1.95 0.87 11.62
N ARG A 51 -2.38 -0.33 11.23
CA ARG A 51 -3.37 -1.11 11.99
C ARG A 51 -2.85 -1.55 13.35
N ALA A 52 -1.62 -2.05 13.41
CA ALA A 52 -0.98 -2.46 14.66
C ALA A 52 -0.81 -1.26 15.59
N PHE A 53 -0.26 -0.16 15.10
CA PHE A 53 -0.08 1.08 15.85
C PHE A 53 -1.41 1.62 16.39
N MET A 54 -2.47 1.65 15.58
CA MET A 54 -3.80 2.06 16.07
C MET A 54 -4.32 1.12 17.14
N ALA A 55 -4.17 -0.20 16.98
CA ALA A 55 -4.66 -1.18 17.96
C ALA A 55 -3.92 -1.06 19.30
N GLU A 56 -2.61 -0.84 19.26
CA GLU A 56 -1.77 -0.65 20.46
C GLU A 56 -2.10 0.64 21.21
N ASN A 57 -2.56 1.68 20.52
CA ASN A 57 -2.76 3.03 21.09
C ASN A 57 -4.24 3.44 21.24
N ALA A 58 -5.20 2.62 20.81
CA ALA A 58 -6.63 2.95 20.88
C ALA A 58 -7.25 2.82 22.30
N GLY A 59 -6.45 2.57 23.33
CA GLY A 59 -6.92 2.27 24.68
C GLY A 59 -6.05 2.76 25.85
N THR A 60 -5.33 3.88 25.68
CA THR A 60 -4.90 4.73 26.81
C THR A 60 -5.98 5.72 27.19
#